data_AF-W4F2K7-F1
#
_entry.id   AF-W4F2K7-F1
#
_cell.length_a   1.000
_cell.length_b   1.000
_cell.length_c   1.000
_cell.angle_alpha   90.00
_cell.angle_beta   90.00
_cell.angle_gamma   90.00
#
_symmetry.space_group_name_H-M   'P 1'
#
loop_
_entity.id
_entity.type
_entity.pdbx_description
1 polymer ?
#
loop_
_entity_poly.entity_id
_entity_poly.type
_entity_poly.pdbx_seq_one_letter_code
_entity_poly.pdbx_strand_id
1 'polypeptide(L)' 'MKQDDIIIYGCVIIGAGVGLTLDNAFPGVLIGLGTGYLLKTLFRKEE' A
#
# COMPACT_ATOMS: atom_id res chain seq x y z
N MET A 1 10.63 13.86 -5.35
CA MET A 1 9.88 12.68 -4.84
C MET A 1 8.41 13.00 -5.03
N LYS A 2 7.71 12.23 -5.88
CA LYS A 2 6.32 12.51 -6.25
C LYS A 2 5.41 12.09 -5.09
N GLN A 3 4.38 12.89 -4.77
CA GLN A 3 3.48 12.60 -3.65
C GLN A 3 2.80 11.22 -3.79
N ASP A 4 2.62 10.74 -5.02
CA ASP A 4 2.15 9.38 -5.32
C ASP A 4 2.94 8.25 -4.66
N ASP A 5 4.27 8.35 -4.62
CA ASP A 5 5.11 7.28 -4.07
C ASP A 5 4.96 7.22 -2.54
N ILE A 6 4.62 8.34 -1.90
CA ILE A 6 4.35 8.42 -0.45
C ILE A 6 3.11 7.62 -0.06
N ILE A 7 2.07 7.61 -0.91
CA ILE A 7 0.82 6.88 -0.64
C ILE A 7 1.06 5.37 -0.69
N ILE A 8 1.79 4.90 -1.71
CA ILE A 8 2.16 3.48 -1.82
C ILE A 8 3.03 3.07 -0.64
N TYR A 9 4.02 3.89 -0.27
CA TYR A 9 4.91 3.59 0.85
C TYR A 9 4.15 3.45 2.18
N GLY A 10 3.18 4.34 2.44
CA GLY A 10 2.30 4.27 3.60
C GLY A 10 1.44 3.00 3.62
N CYS A 11 0.78 2.68 2.51
CA CYS A 11 -0.04 1.46 2.40
C CYS A 11 0.79 0.17 2.56
N VAL A 12 2.02 0.15 2.06
CA VAL A 12 2.94 -0.98 2.22
C VAL A 12 3.39 -1.15 3.67
N ILE A 13 3.73 -0.06 4.37
CA ILE A 13 4.11 -0.12 5.80
C ILE A 13 2.95 -0.64 6.65
N ILE A 14 1.74 -0.12 6.42
CA ILE A 14 0.55 -0.57 7.17
C ILE A 14 0.22 -2.02 6.82
N GLY A 15 0.27 -2.40 5.55
CA GLY A 15 0.05 -3.77 5.10
C GLY A 15 1.07 -4.76 5.68
N ALA A 16 2.35 -4.37 5.74
CA ALA A 16 3.39 -5.15 6.40
C ALA A 16 3.13 -5.29 7.91
N GLY A 17 2.76 -4.20 8.58
CA GLY A 17 2.43 -4.20 10.00
C GLY A 17 1.25 -5.13 10.33
N VAL A 18 0.16 -5.05 9.57
CA VAL A 18 -1.00 -5.94 9.73
C VAL A 18 -0.64 -7.39 9.38
N GLY A 19 0.14 -7.61 8.32
CA GLY A 19 0.60 -8.95 7.93
C GLY A 19 1.47 -9.61 8.99
N LEU A 20 2.35 -8.86 9.65
CA LEU A 20 3.17 -9.34 10.75
C LEU A 20 2.33 -9.77 11.96
N THR A 21 1.23 -9.07 12.26
CA THR A 21 0.33 -9.46 13.37
C THR A 21 -0.46 -10.75 13.12
N LEU A 22 -0.57 -11.16 11.86
CA LEU A 22 -1.29 -12.37 11.43
C LEU A 22 -0.34 -13.55 11.17
N ASP A 23 0.93 -13.45 11.58
CA ASP A 23 2.01 -14.41 11.28
C ASP A 23 2.21 -14.64 9.76
N ASN A 24 1.65 -13.75 8.94
CA ASN A 24 1.61 -13.89 7.49
C ASN A 24 1.95 -12.55 6.84
N ALA A 25 3.21 -12.13 7.04
CA ALA A 25 3.74 -10.86 6.55
C ALA A 25 3.65 -10.73 5.02
N PHE A 26 3.85 -11.84 4.30
CA PHE A 26 3.88 -11.86 2.84
C PHE A 26 2.53 -11.43 2.20
N PRO A 27 1.37 -12.02 2.56
CA PRO A 27 0.09 -11.55 2.06
C PRO A 27 -0.27 -10.13 2.53
N GLY A 28 0.12 -9.72 3.75
CA GLY A 28 -0.13 -8.36 4.22
C GLY A 28 0.58 -7.28 3.39
N VAL A 29 1.85 -7.52 3.05
CA VAL A 29 2.60 -6.63 2.15
C VAL A 29 1.97 -6.58 0.75
N LEU A 30 1.54 -7.72 0.20
CA LEU A 30 0.88 -7.79 -1.11
C LEU A 30 -0.45 -7.02 -1.12
N ILE A 31 -1.25 -7.13 -0.06
CA ILE A 31 -2.50 -6.37 0.08
C ILE A 31 -2.20 -4.87 0.21
N GLY A 32 -1.17 -4.49 0.96
CA GLY A 32 -0.72 -3.09 1.07
C GLY A 32 -0.24 -2.50 -0.26
N LEU A 33 0.55 -3.26 -1.02
CA LEU A 33 1.01 -2.89 -2.36
C LEU A 33 -0.15 -2.76 -3.35
N GLY A 34 -1.06 -3.75 -3.36
CA GLY A 34 -2.24 -3.75 -4.21
C GLY A 34 -3.17 -2.57 -3.91
N THR A 35 -3.46 -2.34 -2.63
CA THR A 35 -4.30 -1.22 -2.17
C THR A 35 -3.65 0.12 -2.48
N GLY A 36 -2.34 0.27 -2.27
CA GLY A 36 -1.58 1.47 -2.60
C GLY A 36 -1.60 1.80 -4.09
N TYR A 37 -1.46 0.80 -4.96
CA TYR A 37 -1.58 1.00 -6.41
C TYR A 37 -3.01 1.34 -6.86
N LEU A 38 -4.01 0.75 -6.21
CA LEU A 38 -5.42 0.99 -6.51
C LEU A 38 -5.84 2.41 -6.10
N LEU A 39 -5.42 2.87 -4.92
CA LEU A 39 -5.54 4.26 -4.48
C LEU A 39 -4.79 5.22 -5.41
N LYS A 40 -3.55 4.88 -5.79
CA LYS A 40 -2.78 5.68 -6.76
C LYS A 40 -3.51 5.80 -8.09
N THR A 41 -4.07 4.70 -8.61
CA THR A 41 -4.78 4.73 -9.90
C THR A 41 -6.07 5.55 -9.82
N LEU A 42 -6.76 5.54 -8.66
CA LEU A 42 -7.94 6.37 -8.42
C LEU A 42 -7.55 7.85 -8.33
N PHE A 43 -6.57 8.20 -7.50
CA PHE A 43 -6.12 9.58 -7.31
C PHE A 43 -5.52 10.18 -8.59
N ARG A 44 -4.73 9.40 -9.34
CA ARG A 44 -4.17 9.83 -10.63
C ARG A 44 -5.21 9.98 -11.74
N LYS A 45 -6.42 9.45 -11.53
CA LYS A 45 -7.55 9.60 -12.45
C LYS A 45 -8.46 10.78 -12.06
N GLU A 46 -8.29 11.33 -10.86
CA GLU A 46 -8.98 12.53 -10.37
C GLU A 46 -8.21 13.84 -10.65
N GLU A 47 -6.96 13.79 -11.13
CA GLU A 47 -6.24 14.91 -11.77
C GLU A 47 -6.30 14.84 -13.30
#